data_AF-A0A7S1ZA12-F1
#
_entry.id   AF-A0A7S1ZA12-F1
#
_cell.length_a   1.000
_cell.length_b   1.000
_cell.length_c   1.000
_cell.angle_alpha   90.00
_cell.angle_beta   90.00
_cell.angle_gamma   90.00
#
_symmetry.space_group_name_H-M   'P 1'
#
loop_
_entity.id
_entity.type
_entity.pdbx_description
1 polymer ?
#
loop_
_entity_poly.entity_id
_entity_poly.type
_entity_poly.pdbx_seq_one_letter_code
_entity_poly.pdbx_strand_id
1 'polypeptide(L)'
;GLRGRGRGGGGGATGSEGAETAGPSVVTGVKAIEPFDFASLEGWDNFYSSASSGVDGTGDGVVELEEYEWHPSLPHSAFASCIPRGSSIIVIGCGSSSLPRYIYDVHEGETSVCCLDYSPACVD
;
A
#
# COMPACT_ATOMS: atom_id res chain seq x y z
N GLY A 1 -86.44 -22.68 30.45
CA GLY A 1 -85.94 -22.52 31.82
C GLY A 1 -84.42 -22.43 31.80
N LEU A 2 -83.86 -21.61 32.71
CA LEU A 2 -82.45 -21.52 33.15
C LEU A 2 -81.44 -21.02 32.10
N ARG A 3 -81.02 -19.74 32.13
CA ARG A 3 -79.91 -19.14 32.93
C ARG A 3 -78.57 -19.86 32.68
N GLY A 4 -77.44 -19.23 32.35
CA GLY A 4 -77.09 -17.82 32.37
C GLY A 4 -75.72 -17.55 31.73
N ARG A 5 -75.40 -16.26 31.64
CA ARG A 5 -74.17 -15.68 31.10
C ARG A 5 -72.99 -15.88 32.04
N GLY A 6 -71.81 -16.11 31.48
CA GLY A 6 -70.51 -15.87 32.11
C GLY A 6 -69.46 -15.61 31.03
N ARG A 7 -68.98 -14.37 30.94
CA ARG A 7 -67.93 -13.90 30.01
C ARG A 7 -66.81 -13.31 30.86
N GLY A 8 -65.60 -13.79 30.66
CA GLY A 8 -64.32 -13.28 31.19
C GLY A 8 -63.26 -14.31 30.81
N GLY A 9 -62.15 -14.02 30.14
CA GLY A 9 -61.46 -12.76 29.87
C GLY A 9 -60.08 -12.81 30.53
N GLY A 10 -59.01 -12.98 29.73
CA GLY A 10 -57.59 -13.01 30.13
C GLY A 10 -56.96 -14.38 29.79
N GLY A 11 -56.11 -14.53 28.76
CA GLY A 11 -54.78 -13.91 28.60
C GLY A 11 -53.79 -14.79 29.38
N GLY A 12 -52.90 -15.59 28.81
CA GLY A 12 -52.08 -15.43 27.62
C GLY A 12 -50.62 -15.48 28.07
N ALA A 13 -49.99 -16.66 28.07
CA ALA A 13 -48.54 -16.84 28.16
C ALA A 13 -48.16 -18.25 27.69
N THR A 14 -47.79 -18.37 26.42
CA THR A 14 -47.09 -19.53 25.82
C THR A 14 -45.63 -19.50 26.31
N GLY A 15 -45.08 -20.57 26.88
CA GLY A 15 -44.36 -21.61 26.12
C GLY A 15 -43.08 -21.04 25.50
N SER A 16 -41.95 -20.98 26.21
CA SER A 16 -40.88 -21.98 26.31
C SER A 16 -40.04 -22.16 25.03
N GLU A 17 -38.75 -21.84 25.19
CA GLU A 17 -37.57 -22.45 24.56
C GLU A 17 -37.35 -22.28 23.05
N GLY A 18 -36.44 -21.36 22.73
CA GLY A 18 -35.68 -21.33 21.48
C GLY A 18 -34.26 -20.91 21.80
N ALA A 19 -33.42 -21.87 22.20
CA ALA A 19 -31.98 -21.66 22.35
C ALA A 19 -31.37 -21.51 20.95
N GLU A 20 -31.07 -20.29 20.54
CA GLU A 20 -30.23 -20.03 19.38
C GLU A 20 -28.79 -20.44 19.71
N THR A 21 -28.40 -21.61 19.21
CA THR A 21 -27.00 -22.03 19.18
C THR A 21 -26.23 -21.05 18.31
N ALA A 22 -25.46 -20.17 18.93
CA ALA A 22 -24.42 -19.39 18.27
C ALA A 22 -23.41 -20.36 17.63
N GLY A 23 -23.53 -20.54 16.32
CA GLY A 23 -22.49 -21.21 15.53
C GLY A 23 -21.18 -20.44 15.62
N PRO A 24 -20.02 -21.11 15.51
CA PRO A 24 -18.73 -20.44 15.51
C PRO A 24 -18.68 -19.45 14.35
N SER A 25 -18.54 -18.16 14.68
CA SER A 25 -18.29 -17.10 13.72
C SER A 25 -16.90 -17.34 13.14
N VAL A 26 -16.84 -17.94 11.95
CA VAL A 26 -15.57 -18.14 11.24
C VAL A 26 -15.10 -16.76 10.81
N VAL A 27 -14.06 -16.25 11.47
CA VAL A 27 -13.37 -15.03 11.05
C VAL A 27 -12.59 -15.36 9.77
N THR A 28 -13.27 -15.32 8.62
CA THR A 28 -12.61 -15.28 7.31
C THR A 28 -12.23 -13.84 6.99
N GLY A 29 -11.35 -13.27 7.82
CA GLY A 29 -10.84 -11.92 7.65
C GLY A 29 -9.55 -11.90 6.83
N VAL A 30 -9.53 -12.54 5.66
CA VAL A 30 -8.51 -12.20 4.67
C VAL A 30 -8.93 -10.82 4.14
N LYS A 31 -8.36 -9.76 4.71
CA LYS A 31 -8.56 -8.41 4.19
C LYS A 31 -8.04 -8.45 2.75
N ALA A 32 -8.95 -8.35 1.78
CA ALA A 32 -8.56 -8.24 0.40
C ALA A 32 -7.58 -7.06 0.29
N ILE A 33 -6.41 -7.31 -0.28
CA ILE A 33 -5.53 -6.23 -0.68
C ILE A 33 -6.29 -5.56 -1.82
N GLU A 34 -6.78 -4.35 -1.58
CA GLU A 34 -7.38 -3.55 -2.64
C GLU A 34 -6.38 -3.47 -3.80
N PRO A 35 -6.81 -3.72 -5.04
CA PRO A 35 -5.91 -3.68 -6.19
C PRO A 35 -5.28 -2.29 -6.28
N PHE A 36 -3.95 -2.23 -6.40
CA PHE A 36 -3.25 -0.98 -6.61
C PHE A 36 -3.51 -0.48 -8.03
N ASP A 37 -4.01 0.75 -8.15
CA ASP A 37 -4.14 1.40 -9.46
C ASP A 37 -2.79 1.99 -9.88
N PHE A 38 -2.08 1.26 -10.73
CA PHE A 38 -0.77 1.68 -11.26
C PHE A 38 -0.82 2.94 -12.13
N ALA A 39 -2.01 3.42 -12.51
CA ALA A 39 -2.19 4.69 -13.20
C ALA A 39 -2.50 5.87 -12.25
N SER A 40 -2.65 5.62 -10.94
CA SER A 40 -3.01 6.66 -9.97
C SER A 40 -1.79 7.44 -9.50
N LEU A 41 -1.71 8.72 -9.87
CA LEU A 41 -0.67 9.63 -9.36
C LEU A 41 -0.72 9.71 -7.84
N GLU A 42 -1.92 9.89 -7.28
CA GLU A 42 -2.14 9.95 -5.83
C GLU A 42 -1.73 8.63 -5.14
N GLY A 43 -1.97 7.49 -5.80
CA GLY A 43 -1.53 6.18 -5.30
C GLY A 43 -0.01 6.09 -5.17
N TRP A 44 0.71 6.55 -6.19
CA TRP A 44 2.18 6.58 -6.18
C TRP A 44 2.74 7.61 -5.20
N ASP A 45 2.18 8.82 -5.17
CA ASP A 45 2.60 9.87 -4.24
C ASP A 45 2.44 9.41 -2.78
N ASN A 46 1.32 8.75 -2.46
CA ASN A 46 1.08 8.20 -1.14
C ASN A 46 2.03 7.05 -0.81
N PHE A 47 2.34 6.19 -1.79
CA PHE A 47 3.31 5.11 -1.61
C PHE A 47 4.67 5.67 -1.18
N TYR A 48 5.24 6.61 -1.94
CA TYR A 48 6.55 7.19 -1.62
C TYR A 48 6.54 8.10 -0.39
N SER A 49 5.46 8.87 -0.16
CA SER A 49 5.34 9.73 1.02
C SER A 49 5.17 8.93 2.32
N SER A 50 4.55 7.75 2.26
CA SER A 50 4.42 6.87 3.43
C SER A 50 5.75 6.23 3.82
N ALA A 51 6.63 5.98 2.83
CA ALA A 51 7.98 5.45 3.04
C ALA A 51 8.90 6.46 3.75
N SER A 52 8.57 7.75 3.74
CA SER A 52 9.39 8.81 4.31
C SER A 52 8.97 9.27 5.71
N SER A 53 8.00 8.59 6.31
CA SER A 53 7.41 8.95 7.62
C SER A 53 8.20 8.46 8.85
N GLY A 54 9.46 8.04 8.68
CA GLY A 54 10.38 7.69 9.76
C GLY A 54 10.90 8.92 10.51
N VAL A 55 10.02 9.68 11.16
CA VAL A 55 10.43 10.84 11.97
C VAL A 55 10.79 10.39 13.37
N ASP A 56 12.07 10.16 13.60
CA ASP A 56 12.68 10.30 14.91
C ASP A 56 12.43 11.74 15.35
N GLY A 57 11.79 11.97 16.49
CA GLY A 57 11.31 13.29 16.96
C GLY A 57 12.38 14.38 17.20
N THR A 58 13.55 14.28 16.59
CA THR A 58 14.58 15.31 16.50
C THR A 58 14.29 16.18 15.28
N GLY A 59 13.64 17.33 15.51
CA GLY A 59 13.15 18.24 14.46
C GLY A 59 14.23 18.94 13.62
N ASP A 60 15.01 18.17 12.87
CA ASP A 60 15.79 18.62 11.73
C ASP A 60 15.17 17.98 10.49
N GLY A 61 14.33 18.75 9.78
CA GLY A 61 13.32 18.25 8.83
C GLY A 61 13.86 17.74 7.50
N VAL A 62 14.78 16.77 7.53
CA VAL A 62 15.18 16.00 6.34
C VAL A 62 14.28 14.78 6.26
N VAL A 63 13.42 14.77 5.26
CA VAL A 63 12.55 13.63 4.94
C VAL A 63 13.40 12.64 4.16
N GLU A 64 14.00 11.64 4.83
CA GLU A 64 14.71 10.57 4.15
C GLU A 64 13.67 9.65 3.48
N LEU A 65 13.63 9.67 2.14
CA LEU A 65 12.89 8.69 1.36
C LEU A 65 13.61 7.35 1.43
N GLU A 66 12.90 6.28 1.78
CA GLU A 66 13.43 4.93 1.69
C GLU A 66 13.74 4.60 0.23
N GLU A 67 14.98 4.18 -0.04
CA GLU A 67 15.39 3.72 -1.37
C GLU A 67 14.67 2.42 -1.70
N TYR A 68 13.90 2.41 -2.80
CA TYR A 68 13.15 1.23 -3.23
C TYR A 68 13.71 0.68 -4.54
N GLU A 69 14.13 -0.59 -4.53
CA GLU A 69 14.66 -1.24 -5.71
C GLU A 69 13.67 -2.18 -6.42
N TRP A 70 13.39 -1.84 -7.66
CA TRP A 70 12.44 -2.56 -8.53
C TRP A 70 12.99 -3.87 -9.09
N HIS A 71 14.31 -4.06 -9.06
CA HIS A 71 14.99 -5.21 -9.66
C HIS A 71 15.89 -5.94 -8.65
N PRO A 72 15.36 -6.44 -7.52
CA PRO A 72 16.18 -7.00 -6.43
C PRO A 72 16.98 -8.24 -6.85
N SER A 73 16.59 -8.92 -7.94
CA SER A 73 17.30 -10.06 -8.48
C SER A 73 18.47 -9.69 -9.40
N LEU A 74 18.61 -8.42 -9.79
CA LEU A 74 19.65 -7.95 -10.70
C LEU A 74 20.49 -6.86 -10.02
N PRO A 75 21.80 -7.07 -9.82
CA PRO A 75 22.65 -6.05 -9.21
C PRO A 75 22.81 -4.85 -10.15
N HIS A 76 22.96 -3.64 -9.60
CA HIS A 76 23.15 -2.41 -10.40
C HIS A 76 24.35 -2.48 -11.34
N SER A 77 25.40 -3.22 -10.96
CA SER A 77 26.57 -3.46 -11.81
C SER A 77 26.23 -4.14 -13.13
N ALA A 78 25.21 -5.02 -13.16
CA ALA A 78 24.76 -5.65 -14.39
C ALA A 78 24.21 -4.62 -15.37
N PHE A 79 23.44 -3.64 -14.89
CA PHE A 79 22.92 -2.54 -15.70
C PHE A 79 24.03 -1.61 -16.16
N ALA A 80 24.88 -1.13 -15.25
CA ALA A 80 25.97 -0.21 -15.56
C ALA A 80 26.94 -0.82 -16.61
N SER A 81 27.26 -2.11 -16.50
CA SER A 81 28.15 -2.80 -17.45
C SER A 81 27.61 -2.85 -18.89
N CYS A 82 26.30 -2.71 -19.08
CA CYS A 82 25.66 -2.72 -20.39
C CYS A 82 25.61 -1.34 -21.05
N ILE A 83 25.93 -0.26 -20.32
CA ILE A 83 25.81 1.11 -20.78
C ILE A 83 27.22 1.61 -21.14
N PRO A 84 27.48 2.00 -22.40
CA PRO A 84 28.77 2.60 -22.74
C PRO A 84 28.99 3.92 -21.99
N ARG A 85 30.23 4.16 -21.51
CA ARG A 85 30.64 5.47 -20.97
C ARG A 85 30.46 6.56 -22.02
N GLY A 86 30.16 7.79 -21.58
CA GLY A 86 29.88 8.91 -22.48
C GLY A 86 28.44 8.93 -23.04
N SER A 87 27.61 7.94 -22.71
CA SER A 87 26.21 7.90 -23.17
C SER A 87 25.34 8.94 -22.48
N SER A 88 24.23 9.32 -23.12
CA SER A 88 23.11 10.01 -22.48
C SER A 88 21.94 9.04 -22.37
N ILE A 89 21.47 8.80 -21.15
CA ILE A 89 20.40 7.84 -20.87
C ILE A 89 19.20 8.52 -20.20
N ILE A 90 18.02 7.94 -20.43
CA ILE A 90 16.79 8.29 -19.73
C ILE A 90 16.35 7.06 -18.93
N VAL A 91 16.09 7.23 -17.63
CA VAL A 91 15.52 6.20 -16.77
C VAL A 91 14.08 6.59 -16.47
N ILE A 92 13.12 5.78 -16.94
CA ILE A 92 11.68 6.04 -16.81
C ILE A 92 11.13 5.15 -15.70
N GLY A 93 10.33 5.73 -14.79
CA GLY A 93 9.79 5.02 -13.64
C GLY A 93 10.89 4.65 -12.65
N CYS A 94 11.82 5.58 -12.39
CA CYS A 94 12.96 5.32 -11.53
C CYS A 94 12.58 5.18 -10.05
N GLY A 95 11.43 5.70 -9.63
CA GLY A 95 11.06 5.76 -8.23
C GLY A 95 12.16 6.38 -7.37
N SER A 96 12.29 5.87 -6.14
CA SER A 96 13.42 6.15 -5.23
C SER A 96 14.61 5.20 -5.42
N SER A 97 14.75 4.58 -6.59
CA SER A 97 15.89 3.69 -6.88
C SER A 97 17.21 4.44 -6.89
N SER A 98 18.26 3.83 -6.34
CA SER A 98 19.62 4.32 -6.39
C SER A 98 20.34 3.97 -7.70
N LEU A 99 19.73 3.18 -8.58
CA LEU A 99 20.32 2.75 -9.86
C LEU A 99 20.80 3.92 -10.74
N PRO A 100 20.02 5.00 -10.96
CA PRO A 100 20.46 6.13 -11.78
C PRO A 100 21.74 6.77 -11.24
N ARG A 101 21.81 6.99 -9.92
CA ARG A 101 22.98 7.54 -9.23
C ARG A 101 24.17 6.59 -9.34
N TYR A 102 23.94 5.29 -9.12
CA TYR A 102 24.98 4.27 -9.25
C TYR A 102 25.63 4.27 -10.65
N ILE A 103 24.83 4.40 -11.71
CA ILE A 103 25.34 4.47 -13.09
C ILE A 103 26.21 5.72 -13.28
N TYR A 104 25.73 6.89 -12.82
CA TYR A 104 26.48 8.14 -12.89
C TYR A 104 27.83 8.03 -12.17
N ASP A 105 27.83 7.50 -10.95
CA ASP A 105 29.01 7.39 -10.09
C ASP A 105 30.04 6.40 -10.66
N VAL A 106 29.63 5.20 -11.09
CA VAL A 106 30.53 4.20 -11.69
C VAL A 106 31.10 4.67 -13.02
N HIS A 107 30.37 5.51 -13.76
CA HIS A 107 30.84 6.13 -14.99
C HIS A 107 31.60 7.44 -14.74
N GLU A 108 31.86 7.81 -13.49
CA GLU A 108 32.64 9.00 -13.11
C GLU A 108 32.07 10.30 -13.72
N GLY A 109 30.75 10.36 -13.87
CA GLY A 109 30.04 11.49 -14.47
C GLY A 109 30.17 11.60 -16.00
N GLU A 110 30.82 10.65 -16.67
CA GLU A 110 30.89 10.63 -18.14
C GLU A 110 29.53 10.34 -18.78
N THR A 111 28.64 9.64 -18.07
CA THR A 111 27.28 9.34 -18.54
C THR A 111 26.29 10.34 -17.98
N SER A 112 25.56 10.99 -18.88
CA SER A 112 24.45 11.86 -18.52
C SER A 112 23.21 11.02 -18.24
N VAL A 113 22.58 11.23 -17.08
CA VAL A 113 21.42 10.47 -16.62
C VAL A 113 20.26 11.43 -16.41
N CYS A 114 19.16 11.21 -17.12
CA CYS A 114 17.91 11.92 -16.93
C CYS A 114 16.88 10.97 -16.32
N CYS A 115 16.38 11.32 -15.13
CA CYS A 115 15.35 10.56 -14.44
C CYS A 115 13.98 11.15 -14.75
N LEU A 116 13.02 10.29 -15.08
CA LEU A 116 11.62 10.64 -15.25
C LEU A 116 10.78 9.69 -14.41
N ASP A 117 10.00 10.24 -13.50
CA ASP A 117 8.98 9.48 -12.78
C ASP A 117 7.62 10.18 -12.87
N TYR A 118 6.57 9.40 -12.65
CA TYR A 118 5.22 9.93 -12.58
C TYR A 118 4.97 10.65 -11.26
N SER A 119 5.52 10.13 -10.16
CA SER A 119 5.38 10.72 -8.83
C SER A 119 6.50 11.72 -8.54
N PRO A 120 6.19 13.01 -8.33
CA PRO A 120 7.21 13.96 -7.88
C PRO A 120 7.73 13.65 -6.47
N ALA A 121 7.04 12.82 -5.69
CA ALA A 121 7.45 12.49 -4.32
C ALA A 121 8.69 11.59 -4.25
N CYS A 122 9.15 11.00 -5.36
CA CYS A 122 10.32 10.12 -5.41
C CYS A 122 11.50 10.69 -6.19
N VAL A 123 11.36 11.89 -6.75
CA VAL A 123 12.39 12.55 -7.55
C VAL A 123 12.84 13.80 -6.79
N ASP A 124 14.03 13.73 -6.20
CA ASP A 124 14.73 14.87 -5.59
C ASP A 124 15.45 15.75 -6.64
#